data_AF-A0AAF0DVK3-F1
#
_entry.id   AF-A0AAF0DVK3-F1
#
_cell.length_a   1.000
_cell.length_b   1.000
_cell.length_c   1.000
_cell.angle_alpha   90.00
_cell.angle_beta   90.00
_cell.angle_gamma   90.00
#
_symmetry.space_group_name_H-M   'P 1'
#
loop_
_entity.id
_entity.type
_entity.pdbx_description
1 polymer ?
#
loop_
_entity_poly.entity_id
_entity_poly.type
_entity_poly.pdbx_seq_one_letter_code
_entity_poly.pdbx_strand_id
1 'polypeptide(L)'
;MSPEDARKMLEQHWGNFINDGDWKWMAQHGINSVRLPIGYFHFLSGADQGRFASLLKGTEFEKFVPVYQGAWQYILQGIEKARANNIGVLVDLHGAPGGQNKDGHCGLSNKKSALWTGLHSSKHQRVTIEILVDLAEALAGFDNVIGLELLNEPENNSGLESFYTKAVAAIRESSVPQARQLPIYLGDAWDTKHYAGYVGDNTTSGSPLILDHHVYRCFTAQDHNISAEQHAQNIDPNGDGHTARWLHDVSNKAHGSLIIGEWSGALNPRSFELSKIQSKLQARTLWSKAQWMAFERFTAGYYYWTLKKEGGPDPGWCLYTAMEKGSMPPSLDPLQGRRPDLQKIQGLLQQELKNSYEGHCHYWDSQVGGSKFEHWRYERGFELAAKDALQFIQSGSEIGLSHNLSLLRLAAHEKETGGSKYLWEFEHGYKAGAAAAARALYA
;
A
#
# COMPACT_ATOMS: atom_id res chain seq x y z
N MET A 1 23.52 26.26 -13.25
CA MET A 1 24.19 25.13 -12.59
C MET A 1 24.60 24.15 -13.69
N SER A 2 25.84 23.65 -13.70
CA SER A 2 26.24 22.63 -14.67
C SER A 2 25.57 21.28 -14.31
N PRO A 3 25.44 20.31 -15.25
CA PRO A 3 24.93 18.98 -14.92
C PRO A 3 25.73 18.28 -13.82
N GLU A 4 27.04 18.50 -13.77
CA GLU A 4 27.93 17.94 -12.75
C GLU A 4 27.70 18.56 -11.37
N ASP A 5 27.49 19.88 -11.29
CA ASP A 5 27.16 20.54 -10.02
C ASP A 5 25.78 20.09 -9.51
N ALA A 6 24.82 19.89 -10.41
CA ALA A 6 23.50 19.37 -10.08
C ALA A 6 23.58 17.93 -9.56
N ARG A 7 24.36 17.07 -10.23
CA ARG A 7 24.63 15.70 -9.77
C ARG A 7 25.23 15.67 -8.38
N LYS A 8 26.29 16.45 -8.11
CA LYS A 8 26.91 16.52 -6.79
C LYS A 8 25.94 16.96 -5.69
N MET A 9 25.11 17.95 -5.98
CA MET A 9 24.09 18.41 -5.04
C MET A 9 23.06 17.30 -4.74
N LEU A 10 22.62 16.58 -5.77
CA LEU A 10 21.67 15.47 -5.62
C LEU A 10 22.28 14.27 -4.91
N GLU A 11 23.52 13.89 -5.20
CA GLU A 11 24.25 12.81 -4.51
C GLU A 11 24.43 13.12 -3.02
N GLN A 12 24.77 14.38 -2.69
CA GLN A 12 24.79 14.84 -1.31
C GLN A 12 23.41 14.76 -0.65
N HIS A 13 22.36 15.13 -1.36
CA HIS A 13 20.99 15.03 -0.85
C HIS A 13 20.58 13.56 -0.63
N TRP A 14 20.66 12.70 -1.65
CA TRP A 14 20.28 11.29 -1.54
C TRP A 14 21.05 10.53 -0.47
N GLY A 15 22.35 10.83 -0.30
CA GLY A 15 23.19 10.20 0.72
C GLY A 15 22.91 10.65 2.15
N ASN A 16 22.29 11.81 2.37
CA ASN A 16 22.17 12.42 3.71
C ASN A 16 20.74 12.76 4.13
N PHE A 17 19.81 12.89 3.18
CA PHE A 17 18.44 13.29 3.51
C PHE A 17 17.79 12.22 4.37
N ILE A 18 17.92 10.93 4.08
CA ILE A 18 17.53 9.83 4.99
C ILE A 18 18.80 9.12 5.46
N ASN A 19 19.09 9.19 6.77
CA ASN A 19 20.30 8.64 7.37
C ASN A 19 19.99 7.47 8.33
N ASP A 20 21.04 6.87 8.91
CA ASP A 20 20.89 5.69 9.78
C ASP A 20 20.09 5.95 11.06
N GLY A 21 20.05 7.21 11.52
CA GLY A 21 19.20 7.62 12.62
C GLY A 21 17.72 7.55 12.24
N ASP A 22 17.36 7.91 11.00
CA ASP A 22 15.99 7.83 10.52
C ASP A 22 15.48 6.39 10.46
N TRP A 23 16.28 5.46 9.94
CA TRP A 23 15.91 4.04 9.86
C TRP A 23 15.68 3.41 11.24
N LYS A 24 16.58 3.69 12.19
CA LYS A 24 16.43 3.24 13.57
C LYS A 24 15.21 3.86 14.24
N TRP A 25 14.96 5.15 13.99
CA TRP A 25 13.80 5.85 14.52
C TRP A 25 12.51 5.21 14.01
N MET A 26 12.40 4.95 12.71
CA MET A 26 11.22 4.31 12.12
C MET A 26 10.92 2.96 12.77
N ALA A 27 11.93 2.08 12.86
CA ALA A 27 11.78 0.78 13.51
C ALA A 27 11.36 0.88 14.98
N GLN A 28 11.91 1.84 15.73
CA GLN A 28 11.55 2.08 17.14
C GLN A 28 10.14 2.62 17.36
N HIS A 29 9.56 3.29 16.35
CA HIS A 29 8.23 3.89 16.41
C HIS A 29 7.16 3.01 15.73
N GLY A 30 7.46 1.72 15.53
CA GLY A 30 6.51 0.73 15.01
C GLY A 30 6.27 0.79 13.49
N ILE A 31 7.09 1.52 12.74
CA ILE A 31 7.01 1.56 11.28
C ILE A 31 7.68 0.30 10.72
N ASN A 32 6.91 -0.50 9.98
CA ASN A 32 7.34 -1.77 9.39
C ASN A 32 7.49 -1.71 7.86
N SER A 33 7.07 -0.62 7.21
CA SER A 33 7.25 -0.42 5.77
C SER A 33 7.40 1.06 5.40
N VAL A 34 8.09 1.32 4.29
CA VAL A 34 8.19 2.64 3.65
C VAL A 34 7.70 2.58 2.20
N ARG A 35 7.01 3.63 1.75
CA ARG A 35 6.74 3.87 0.33
C ARG A 35 7.85 4.77 -0.21
N LEU A 36 8.50 4.34 -1.29
CA LEU A 36 9.66 4.98 -1.89
C LEU A 36 9.32 5.48 -3.31
N PRO A 37 8.91 6.76 -3.44
CA PRO A 37 8.67 7.39 -4.73
C PRO A 37 9.94 7.48 -5.58
N ILE A 38 9.88 6.99 -6.81
CA ILE A 38 10.95 7.12 -7.81
C ILE A 38 10.38 7.56 -9.17
N GLY A 39 10.99 8.57 -9.77
CA GLY A 39 10.80 8.85 -11.20
C GLY A 39 11.57 7.88 -12.10
N TYR A 40 11.05 7.60 -13.30
CA TYR A 40 11.70 6.72 -14.29
C TYR A 40 13.16 7.10 -14.61
N PHE A 41 13.45 8.41 -14.55
CA PHE A 41 14.78 8.96 -14.82
C PHE A 41 15.81 8.63 -13.74
N HIS A 42 15.41 8.38 -12.48
CA HIS A 42 16.33 7.89 -11.44
C HIS A 42 16.80 6.47 -11.75
N PHE A 43 15.89 5.62 -12.25
CA PHE A 43 16.19 4.25 -12.63
C PHE A 43 17.02 4.21 -13.91
N LEU A 44 16.50 4.73 -15.03
CA LEU A 44 17.14 4.58 -16.33
C LEU A 44 18.47 5.34 -16.44
N SER A 45 18.59 6.52 -15.84
CA SER A 45 19.85 7.27 -15.84
C SER A 45 20.83 6.75 -14.79
N GLY A 46 20.31 6.12 -13.71
CA GLY A 46 21.10 5.64 -12.60
C GLY A 46 21.67 4.23 -12.78
N ALA A 47 21.08 3.43 -13.68
CA ALA A 47 21.46 2.04 -13.95
C ALA A 47 22.33 1.89 -15.22
N ASP A 48 22.53 0.64 -15.69
CA ASP A 48 23.36 0.33 -16.88
C ASP A 48 22.82 1.03 -18.14
N GLN A 49 23.61 1.97 -18.66
CA GLN A 49 23.25 2.83 -19.78
C GLN A 49 23.05 2.06 -21.09
N GLY A 50 23.55 0.83 -21.24
CA GLY A 50 23.42 0.07 -22.49
C GLY A 50 21.97 -0.20 -22.90
N ARG A 51 21.24 -0.95 -22.07
CA ARG A 51 19.82 -1.30 -22.32
C ARG A 51 18.91 -0.09 -22.19
N PHE A 52 19.13 0.74 -21.16
CA PHE A 52 18.19 1.79 -20.76
C PHE A 52 18.30 3.09 -21.55
N ALA A 53 19.41 3.35 -22.27
CA ALA A 53 19.53 4.52 -23.15
C ALA A 53 18.42 4.55 -24.22
N SER A 54 18.01 3.38 -24.71
CA SER A 54 16.93 3.27 -25.69
C SER A 54 15.57 3.73 -25.15
N LEU A 55 15.29 3.49 -23.86
CA LEU A 55 14.05 3.86 -23.17
C LEU A 55 14.02 5.35 -22.81
N LEU A 56 15.19 5.96 -22.57
CA LEU A 56 15.33 7.40 -22.35
C LEU A 56 15.21 8.21 -23.65
N LYS A 57 15.43 7.60 -24.82
CA LYS A 57 15.49 8.34 -26.08
C LYS A 57 14.16 9.01 -26.45
N GLY A 58 14.21 10.34 -26.57
CA GLY A 58 13.08 11.19 -26.87
C GLY A 58 12.11 11.36 -25.70
N THR A 59 12.54 11.10 -24.47
CA THR A 59 11.81 11.49 -23.26
C THR A 59 12.30 12.83 -22.72
N GLU A 60 11.57 13.40 -21.77
CA GLU A 60 11.87 14.71 -21.19
C GLU A 60 13.21 14.75 -20.43
N PHE A 61 13.67 13.59 -19.96
CA PHE A 61 14.86 13.44 -19.14
C PHE A 61 16.10 12.93 -19.90
N GLU A 62 16.01 12.67 -21.21
CA GLU A 62 17.16 12.23 -22.04
C GLU A 62 18.40 13.14 -21.85
N LYS A 63 18.20 14.45 -21.88
CA LYS A 63 19.28 15.43 -21.73
C LYS A 63 19.81 15.58 -20.29
N PHE A 64 19.11 15.00 -19.31
CA PHE A 64 19.45 15.08 -17.90
C PHE A 64 20.11 13.80 -17.37
N VAL A 65 20.46 12.85 -18.25
CA VAL A 65 21.19 11.63 -17.85
C VAL A 65 22.44 11.93 -16.99
N PRO A 66 23.30 12.92 -17.32
CA PRO A 66 24.46 13.24 -16.47
C PRO A 66 24.09 13.77 -15.08
N VAL A 67 22.87 14.28 -14.87
CA VAL A 67 22.40 14.79 -13.58
C VAL A 67 21.98 13.64 -12.64
N TYR A 68 21.35 12.61 -13.21
CA TYR A 68 20.79 11.48 -12.47
C TYR A 68 21.66 10.23 -12.50
N GLN A 69 22.87 10.34 -13.03
CA GLN A 69 23.85 9.26 -13.02
C GLN A 69 24.11 8.82 -11.57
N GLY A 70 24.00 7.51 -11.32
CA GLY A 70 24.18 6.92 -9.98
C GLY A 70 22.97 6.97 -9.05
N ALA A 71 21.87 7.65 -9.40
CA ALA A 71 20.67 7.76 -8.55
C ALA A 71 20.13 6.38 -8.11
N TRP A 72 20.12 5.40 -9.02
CA TRP A 72 19.68 4.04 -8.75
C TRP A 72 20.47 3.37 -7.61
N GLN A 73 21.77 3.63 -7.48
CA GLN A 73 22.59 3.05 -6.41
C GLN A 73 22.16 3.55 -5.03
N TYR A 74 21.73 4.81 -4.91
CA TYR A 74 21.19 5.33 -3.65
C TYR A 74 19.84 4.70 -3.31
N ILE A 75 18.99 4.43 -4.32
CA ILE A 75 17.72 3.72 -4.14
C ILE A 75 17.99 2.30 -3.60
N LEU A 76 18.90 1.55 -4.24
CA LEU A 76 19.27 0.20 -3.78
C LEU A 76 19.86 0.22 -2.35
N GLN A 77 20.72 1.20 -2.04
CA GLN A 77 21.23 1.37 -0.67
C GLN A 77 20.11 1.66 0.34
N GLY A 78 19.10 2.45 -0.05
CA GLY A 78 17.91 2.69 0.76
C GLY A 78 17.13 1.40 1.05
N ILE A 79 16.94 0.56 0.04
CA ILE A 79 16.28 -0.76 0.17
C ILE A 79 17.08 -1.67 1.13
N GLU A 80 18.40 -1.70 1.00
CA GLU A 80 19.28 -2.47 1.89
C GLU A 80 19.26 -1.97 3.34
N LYS A 81 19.22 -0.64 3.54
CA LYS A 81 19.06 -0.05 4.88
C LYS A 81 17.71 -0.39 5.49
N ALA A 82 16.63 -0.38 4.70
CA ALA A 82 15.32 -0.83 5.14
C ALA A 82 15.37 -2.30 5.57
N ARG A 83 15.98 -3.18 4.76
CA ARG A 83 16.17 -4.60 5.06
C ARG A 83 16.93 -4.82 6.38
N ALA A 84 18.01 -4.08 6.59
CA ALA A 84 18.81 -4.15 7.82
C ALA A 84 18.05 -3.74 9.09
N ASN A 85 16.91 -3.05 8.95
CA ASN A 85 16.04 -2.62 10.04
C ASN A 85 14.68 -3.36 10.05
N ASN A 86 14.53 -4.45 9.29
CA ASN A 86 13.28 -5.20 9.13
C ASN A 86 12.11 -4.35 8.61
N ILE A 87 12.41 -3.42 7.69
CA ILE A 87 11.42 -2.54 7.06
C ILE A 87 11.22 -2.97 5.60
N GLY A 88 9.96 -3.22 5.25
CA GLY A 88 9.53 -3.46 3.88
C GLY A 88 9.56 -2.19 3.02
N VAL A 89 9.72 -2.33 1.70
CA VAL A 89 9.74 -1.21 0.76
C VAL A 89 8.70 -1.43 -0.33
N LEU A 90 7.72 -0.54 -0.41
CA LEU A 90 6.88 -0.37 -1.59
C LEU A 90 7.59 0.63 -2.50
N VAL A 91 8.06 0.18 -3.66
CA VAL A 91 8.65 1.08 -4.66
C VAL A 91 7.54 1.63 -5.55
N ASP A 92 7.49 2.94 -5.69
CA ASP A 92 6.42 3.62 -6.44
C ASP A 92 6.99 4.34 -7.68
N LEU A 93 6.47 4.02 -8.87
CA LEU A 93 6.75 4.79 -10.07
C LEU A 93 5.99 6.12 -10.05
N HIS A 94 6.61 7.10 -9.39
CA HIS A 94 6.02 8.40 -9.11
C HIS A 94 6.03 9.35 -10.31
N GLY A 95 6.85 9.07 -11.32
CA GLY A 95 6.92 9.85 -12.55
C GLY A 95 7.20 8.97 -13.76
N ALA A 96 6.29 9.00 -14.73
CA ALA A 96 6.39 8.26 -15.99
C ALA A 96 6.77 9.20 -17.17
N PRO A 97 7.33 8.67 -18.27
CA PRO A 97 7.50 9.42 -19.52
C PRO A 97 6.21 10.14 -19.94
N GLY A 98 6.30 11.43 -20.29
CA GLY A 98 5.14 12.26 -20.63
C GLY A 98 4.32 12.78 -19.44
N GLY A 99 4.55 12.30 -18.21
CA GLY A 99 3.78 12.64 -17.01
C GLY A 99 2.39 11.98 -17.01
N GLN A 100 2.08 11.25 -15.93
CA GLN A 100 0.80 10.56 -15.75
C GLN A 100 -0.32 11.46 -15.21
N ASN A 101 0.03 12.63 -14.67
CA ASN A 101 -0.88 13.67 -14.18
C ASN A 101 -0.36 15.06 -14.55
N LYS A 102 -1.03 16.11 -14.07
CA LYS A 102 -0.70 17.52 -14.38
C LYS A 102 0.13 18.18 -13.28
N ASP A 103 0.42 17.46 -12.20
CA ASP A 103 1.04 17.99 -11.00
C ASP A 103 2.56 17.85 -11.07
N GLY A 104 3.27 18.84 -10.53
CA GLY A 104 4.72 18.93 -10.68
C GLY A 104 5.49 17.76 -10.05
N HIS A 105 4.86 17.02 -9.14
CA HIS A 105 5.46 15.88 -8.45
C HIS A 105 5.74 14.67 -9.36
N CYS A 106 5.11 14.58 -10.54
CA CYS A 106 5.51 13.59 -11.55
C CYS A 106 6.88 13.88 -12.21
N GLY A 107 7.54 14.99 -11.82
CA GLY A 107 8.81 15.45 -12.36
C GLY A 107 8.68 16.49 -13.48
N LEU A 108 7.46 16.80 -13.92
CA LEU A 108 7.20 17.76 -15.01
C LEU A 108 6.24 18.87 -14.55
N SER A 109 6.70 20.12 -14.53
CA SER A 109 5.86 21.29 -14.15
C SER A 109 5.13 21.94 -15.33
N ASN A 110 4.81 21.17 -16.38
CA ASN A 110 4.24 21.70 -17.63
C ASN A 110 2.70 21.65 -17.69
N LYS A 111 2.04 21.14 -16.64
CA LYS A 111 0.58 20.97 -16.52
C LYS A 111 -0.06 20.10 -17.61
N LYS A 112 0.68 19.14 -18.15
CA LYS A 112 0.20 18.19 -19.17
C LYS A 112 0.32 16.77 -18.65
N SER A 113 -0.64 15.94 -19.03
CA SER A 113 -0.57 14.49 -18.86
C SER A 113 -0.40 13.83 -20.23
N ALA A 114 0.83 13.87 -20.76
CA ALA A 114 1.13 13.37 -22.11
C ALA A 114 1.25 11.84 -22.16
N LEU A 115 1.26 11.16 -21.01
CA LEU A 115 1.08 9.71 -20.95
C LEU A 115 -0.28 9.30 -21.56
N TRP A 116 -1.32 10.11 -21.36
CA TRP A 116 -2.68 9.82 -21.83
C TRP A 116 -3.07 10.59 -23.10
N THR A 117 -2.46 11.75 -23.34
CA THR A 117 -2.91 12.69 -24.36
C THR A 117 -1.82 13.05 -25.38
N GLY A 118 -2.23 13.44 -26.58
CA GLY A 118 -1.32 13.88 -27.65
C GLY A 118 -0.76 12.75 -28.51
N LEU A 119 0.01 13.13 -29.54
CA LEU A 119 0.49 12.22 -30.60
C LEU A 119 1.47 11.15 -30.12
N HIS A 120 2.07 11.31 -28.94
CA HIS A 120 3.08 10.41 -28.40
C HIS A 120 2.57 9.55 -27.24
N SER A 121 1.30 9.65 -26.85
CA SER A 121 0.75 8.93 -25.69
C SER A 121 0.95 7.41 -25.76
N SER A 122 0.69 6.79 -26.92
CA SER A 122 0.93 5.35 -27.12
C SER A 122 2.41 4.96 -26.99
N LYS A 123 3.33 5.84 -27.41
CA LYS A 123 4.77 5.63 -27.21
C LYS A 123 5.11 5.71 -25.72
N HIS A 124 4.61 6.74 -25.03
CA HIS A 124 4.83 6.91 -23.60
C HIS A 124 4.32 5.69 -22.82
N GLN A 125 3.09 5.24 -23.04
CA GLN A 125 2.52 4.06 -22.38
C GLN A 125 3.35 2.80 -22.61
N ARG A 126 3.75 2.52 -23.86
CA ARG A 126 4.60 1.36 -24.18
C ARG A 126 5.94 1.43 -23.45
N VAL A 127 6.62 2.58 -23.50
CA VAL A 127 7.90 2.77 -22.81
C VAL A 127 7.75 2.65 -21.29
N THR A 128 6.67 3.18 -20.71
CA THR A 128 6.38 3.01 -19.28
C THR A 128 6.19 1.54 -18.91
N ILE A 129 5.51 0.74 -19.72
CA ILE A 129 5.36 -0.71 -19.48
C ILE A 129 6.72 -1.41 -19.52
N GLU A 130 7.57 -1.09 -20.51
CA GLU A 130 8.93 -1.64 -20.59
C GLU A 130 9.76 -1.27 -19.35
N ILE A 131 9.66 -0.02 -18.87
CA ILE A 131 10.30 0.44 -17.63
C ILE A 131 9.78 -0.33 -16.41
N LEU A 132 8.48 -0.58 -16.33
CA LEU A 132 7.87 -1.31 -15.21
C LEU A 132 8.32 -2.77 -15.14
N VAL A 133 8.48 -3.43 -16.29
CA VAL A 133 9.06 -4.78 -16.36
C VAL A 133 10.51 -4.75 -15.86
N ASP A 134 11.31 -3.80 -16.34
CA ASP A 134 12.73 -3.68 -15.94
C ASP A 134 12.88 -3.35 -14.45
N LEU A 135 12.00 -2.51 -13.90
CA LEU A 135 11.94 -2.22 -12.47
C LEU A 135 11.56 -3.47 -11.67
N ALA A 136 10.53 -4.21 -12.09
CA ALA A 136 10.12 -5.44 -11.42
C ALA A 136 11.26 -6.48 -11.42
N GLU A 137 11.98 -6.64 -12.55
CA GLU A 137 13.15 -7.52 -12.65
C GLU A 137 14.29 -7.09 -11.71
N ALA A 138 14.58 -5.79 -11.65
CA ALA A 138 15.65 -5.24 -10.81
C ALA A 138 15.34 -5.34 -9.30
N LEU A 139 14.05 -5.24 -8.93
CA LEU A 139 13.60 -5.25 -7.54
C LEU A 139 13.33 -6.66 -7.00
N ALA A 140 13.05 -7.63 -7.87
CA ALA A 140 12.64 -8.98 -7.47
C ALA A 140 13.71 -9.79 -6.71
N GLY A 141 14.95 -9.31 -6.66
CA GLY A 141 16.03 -9.90 -5.85
C GLY A 141 16.00 -9.52 -4.37
N PHE A 142 15.19 -8.53 -3.97
CA PHE A 142 15.11 -8.04 -2.60
C PHE A 142 13.88 -8.61 -1.90
N ASP A 143 14.10 -9.41 -0.86
CA ASP A 143 13.04 -10.05 -0.07
C ASP A 143 12.18 -9.06 0.73
N ASN A 144 12.74 -7.88 1.05
CA ASN A 144 12.03 -6.81 1.73
C ASN A 144 11.32 -5.83 0.76
N VAL A 145 11.38 -6.03 -0.56
CA VAL A 145 10.51 -5.26 -1.48
C VAL A 145 9.12 -5.90 -1.48
N ILE A 146 8.16 -5.22 -0.87
CA ILE A 146 6.80 -5.72 -0.66
C ILE A 146 5.88 -5.48 -1.87
N GLY A 147 6.33 -4.69 -2.84
CA GLY A 147 5.63 -4.52 -4.10
C GLY A 147 6.18 -3.39 -4.97
N LEU A 148 5.57 -3.26 -6.15
CA LEU A 148 5.79 -2.18 -7.11
C LEU A 148 4.46 -1.50 -7.42
N GLU A 149 4.38 -0.19 -7.18
CA GLU A 149 3.26 0.64 -7.63
C GLU A 149 3.49 1.12 -9.06
N LEU A 150 2.52 0.84 -9.94
CA LEU A 150 2.70 1.04 -11.37
C LEU A 150 2.72 2.52 -11.76
N LEU A 151 1.89 3.34 -11.11
CA LEU A 151 1.76 4.77 -11.35
C LEU A 151 1.18 5.46 -10.11
N ASN A 152 1.90 6.44 -9.59
CA ASN A 152 1.36 7.39 -8.61
C ASN A 152 0.33 8.34 -9.24
N GLU A 153 -0.83 8.50 -8.61
CA GLU A 153 -1.88 9.48 -8.94
C GLU A 153 -2.10 9.74 -10.44
N PRO A 154 -2.36 8.72 -11.27
CA PRO A 154 -2.62 8.96 -12.69
C PRO A 154 -3.92 9.75 -12.91
N GLU A 155 -3.99 10.53 -13.98
CA GLU A 155 -5.25 11.12 -14.43
C GLU A 155 -6.24 10.00 -14.82
N ASN A 156 -7.50 10.08 -14.35
CA ASN A 156 -8.53 9.09 -14.68
C ASN A 156 -8.90 9.17 -16.15
N ASN A 157 -8.19 8.38 -16.96
CA ASN A 157 -8.32 8.32 -18.41
C ASN A 157 -8.92 6.97 -18.81
N SER A 158 -9.72 6.93 -19.88
CA SER A 158 -10.32 5.69 -20.38
C SER A 158 -9.30 4.62 -20.81
N GLY A 159 -8.05 5.00 -21.06
CA GLY A 159 -6.95 4.07 -21.34
C GLY A 159 -6.26 3.48 -20.11
N LEU A 160 -6.53 3.97 -18.89
CA LEU A 160 -5.80 3.59 -17.68
C LEU A 160 -6.00 2.12 -17.30
N GLU A 161 -7.25 1.62 -17.29
CA GLU A 161 -7.53 0.21 -17.00
C GLU A 161 -6.84 -0.75 -18.00
N SER A 162 -6.85 -0.39 -19.30
CA SER A 162 -6.15 -1.15 -20.33
C SER A 162 -4.63 -1.09 -20.14
N PHE A 163 -4.10 0.06 -19.71
CA PHE A 163 -2.70 0.22 -19.37
C PHE A 163 -2.31 -0.69 -18.21
N TYR A 164 -3.07 -0.69 -17.10
CA TYR A 164 -2.83 -1.56 -15.96
C TYR A 164 -2.87 -3.04 -16.35
N THR A 165 -3.88 -3.45 -17.11
CA THR A 165 -4.00 -4.83 -17.58
C THR A 165 -2.77 -5.27 -18.38
N LYS A 166 -2.28 -4.41 -19.29
CA LYS A 166 -1.08 -4.70 -20.10
C LYS A 166 0.20 -4.69 -19.27
N ALA A 167 0.35 -3.74 -18.34
CA ALA A 167 1.52 -3.64 -17.48
C ALA A 167 1.64 -4.87 -16.56
N VAL A 168 0.53 -5.25 -15.91
CA VAL A 168 0.48 -6.47 -15.08
C VAL A 168 0.83 -7.69 -15.93
N ALA A 169 0.19 -7.88 -17.07
CA ALA A 169 0.47 -9.02 -17.96
C ALA A 169 1.96 -9.08 -18.36
N ALA A 170 2.54 -7.95 -18.77
CA ALA A 170 3.95 -7.88 -19.14
C ALA A 170 4.91 -8.25 -17.99
N ILE A 171 4.63 -7.80 -16.75
CA ILE A 171 5.42 -8.18 -15.57
C ILE A 171 5.27 -9.68 -15.28
N ARG A 172 4.06 -10.23 -15.39
CA ARG A 172 3.82 -11.68 -15.19
C ARG A 172 4.49 -12.54 -16.28
N GLU A 173 4.76 -11.98 -17.45
CA GLU A 173 5.49 -12.62 -18.55
C GLU A 173 7.02 -12.46 -18.45
N SER A 174 7.54 -11.69 -17.48
CA SER A 174 8.97 -11.46 -17.29
C SER A 174 9.78 -12.76 -17.31
N SER A 175 10.99 -12.71 -17.83
CA SER A 175 11.91 -13.86 -17.81
C SER A 175 12.38 -14.22 -16.39
N VAL A 176 12.28 -13.30 -15.42
CA VAL A 176 12.68 -13.47 -14.02
C VAL A 176 11.50 -14.00 -13.19
N PRO A 177 11.54 -15.26 -12.69
CA PRO A 177 10.40 -15.86 -11.99
C PRO A 177 9.93 -15.10 -10.74
N GLN A 178 10.86 -14.45 -10.03
CA GLN A 178 10.57 -13.66 -8.84
C GLN A 178 9.78 -12.38 -9.19
N ALA A 179 10.07 -11.74 -10.33
CA ALA A 179 9.33 -10.57 -10.79
C ALA A 179 7.85 -10.91 -11.07
N ARG A 180 7.59 -12.12 -11.57
CA ARG A 180 6.22 -12.61 -11.81
C ARG A 180 5.39 -12.70 -10.53
N GLN A 181 6.02 -12.86 -9.37
CA GLN A 181 5.35 -13.04 -8.09
C GLN A 181 5.24 -11.74 -7.28
N LEU A 182 5.88 -10.66 -7.75
CA LEU A 182 5.89 -9.38 -7.05
C LEU A 182 4.46 -8.81 -6.93
N PRO A 183 4.00 -8.42 -5.72
CA PRO A 183 2.74 -7.72 -5.56
C PRO A 183 2.73 -6.40 -6.33
N ILE A 184 1.60 -6.11 -7.00
CA ILE A 184 1.46 -4.93 -7.84
C ILE A 184 0.41 -3.99 -7.25
N TYR A 185 0.82 -2.74 -7.06
CA TYR A 185 0.00 -1.67 -6.51
C TYR A 185 -0.49 -0.73 -7.62
N LEU A 186 -1.73 -0.27 -7.52
CA LEU A 186 -2.40 0.53 -8.54
C LEU A 186 -2.97 1.80 -7.90
N GLY A 187 -2.50 2.98 -8.33
CA GLY A 187 -3.14 4.25 -7.96
C GLY A 187 -4.59 4.32 -8.47
N ASP A 188 -5.51 4.78 -7.64
CA ASP A 188 -6.94 4.75 -7.94
C ASP A 188 -7.45 5.85 -8.89
N ALA A 189 -6.58 6.74 -9.36
CA ALA A 189 -6.92 7.88 -10.19
C ALA A 189 -8.07 8.76 -9.63
N TRP A 190 -8.22 8.81 -8.31
CA TRP A 190 -9.32 9.50 -7.61
C TRP A 190 -10.72 8.91 -7.87
N ASP A 191 -10.81 7.68 -8.40
CA ASP A 191 -12.06 6.91 -8.58
C ASP A 191 -11.96 5.54 -7.88
N THR A 192 -11.77 5.59 -6.56
CA THR A 192 -11.53 4.43 -5.70
C THR A 192 -12.57 3.34 -5.87
N LYS A 193 -13.85 3.68 -6.07
CA LYS A 193 -14.92 2.68 -6.20
C LYS A 193 -14.78 1.87 -7.48
N HIS A 194 -14.44 2.52 -8.60
CA HIS A 194 -14.22 1.83 -9.86
C HIS A 194 -13.00 0.91 -9.79
N TYR A 195 -11.86 1.43 -9.35
CA TYR A 195 -10.61 0.66 -9.30
C TYR A 195 -10.58 -0.38 -8.18
N ALA A 196 -11.35 -0.22 -7.11
CA ALA A 196 -11.59 -1.29 -6.13
C ALA A 196 -12.32 -2.47 -6.77
N GLY A 197 -13.27 -2.21 -7.68
CA GLY A 197 -13.90 -3.25 -8.48
C GLY A 197 -12.90 -3.93 -9.41
N TYR A 198 -12.09 -3.15 -10.13
CA TYR A 198 -11.03 -3.70 -10.98
C TYR A 198 -10.07 -4.61 -10.20
N VAL A 199 -9.57 -4.16 -9.04
CA VAL A 199 -8.68 -4.97 -8.19
C VAL A 199 -9.38 -6.23 -7.69
N GLY A 200 -10.61 -6.11 -7.17
CA GLY A 200 -11.38 -7.27 -6.70
C GLY A 200 -11.62 -8.31 -7.78
N ASP A 201 -11.94 -7.88 -9.00
CA ASP A 201 -12.26 -8.77 -10.11
C ASP A 201 -11.02 -9.43 -10.76
N ASN A 202 -9.81 -8.85 -10.59
CA ASN A 202 -8.59 -9.28 -11.29
C ASN A 202 -7.48 -9.83 -10.38
N THR A 203 -7.58 -9.67 -9.06
CA THR A 203 -6.58 -10.21 -8.12
C THR A 203 -6.66 -11.73 -8.04
N THR A 204 -5.52 -12.42 -8.09
CA THR A 204 -5.44 -13.89 -8.04
C THR A 204 -4.26 -14.35 -7.19
N SER A 205 -4.20 -15.64 -6.86
CA SER A 205 -3.07 -16.24 -6.12
C SER A 205 -1.71 -16.09 -6.82
N GLY A 206 -1.69 -15.99 -8.16
CA GLY A 206 -0.49 -15.78 -8.96
C GLY A 206 -0.27 -14.32 -9.39
N SER A 207 -1.20 -13.43 -9.09
CA SER A 207 -1.10 -12.01 -9.42
C SER A 207 -1.82 -11.17 -8.36
N PRO A 208 -1.22 -11.00 -7.17
CA PRO A 208 -1.79 -10.15 -6.13
C PRO A 208 -1.78 -8.69 -6.60
N LEU A 209 -2.98 -8.12 -6.67
CA LEU A 209 -3.21 -6.70 -6.97
C LEU A 209 -3.69 -5.99 -5.71
N ILE A 210 -3.19 -4.77 -5.49
CA ILE A 210 -3.53 -3.92 -4.34
C ILE A 210 -3.89 -2.54 -4.85
N LEU A 211 -5.00 -1.98 -4.36
CA LEU A 211 -5.39 -0.62 -4.67
C LEU A 211 -4.70 0.36 -3.72
N ASP A 212 -4.21 1.46 -4.27
CA ASP A 212 -3.70 2.60 -3.51
C ASP A 212 -4.67 3.79 -3.60
N HIS A 213 -5.12 4.27 -2.45
CA HIS A 213 -5.96 5.46 -2.30
C HIS A 213 -5.26 6.54 -1.46
N HIS A 214 -5.32 7.80 -1.90
CA HIS A 214 -4.77 8.93 -1.17
C HIS A 214 -5.85 9.75 -0.45
N VAL A 215 -5.65 10.06 0.83
CA VAL A 215 -6.61 10.78 1.67
C VAL A 215 -6.05 12.13 2.11
N TYR A 216 -6.60 13.20 1.54
CA TYR A 216 -6.36 14.58 1.96
C TYR A 216 -7.66 15.34 2.21
N ARG A 217 -7.62 16.29 3.16
CA ARG A 217 -8.75 17.17 3.53
C ARG A 217 -8.32 18.64 3.58
N CYS A 218 -7.52 19.06 2.61
CA CYS A 218 -6.95 20.40 2.57
C CYS A 218 -7.04 21.12 1.22
N PHE A 219 -7.45 20.44 0.15
CA PHE A 219 -7.27 20.93 -1.23
C PHE A 219 -8.58 21.28 -1.95
N THR A 220 -9.72 20.74 -1.52
CA THR A 220 -10.98 20.95 -2.24
C THR A 220 -11.81 22.08 -1.62
N ALA A 221 -12.68 22.68 -2.43
CA ALA A 221 -13.65 23.67 -1.93
C ALA A 221 -14.58 23.09 -0.86
N GLN A 222 -14.84 21.78 -0.89
CA GLN A 222 -15.61 21.09 0.14
C GLN A 222 -14.85 21.06 1.47
N ASP A 223 -13.56 20.72 1.46
CA ASP A 223 -12.72 20.69 2.67
C ASP A 223 -12.71 22.04 3.39
N HIS A 224 -12.72 23.14 2.63
CA HIS A 224 -12.71 24.50 3.17
C HIS A 224 -13.96 24.84 3.99
N ASN A 225 -15.04 24.06 3.88
CA ASN A 225 -16.31 24.30 4.56
C ASN A 225 -16.58 23.31 5.70
N ILE A 226 -15.60 22.48 6.07
CA ILE A 226 -15.75 21.44 7.08
C ILE A 226 -14.76 21.71 8.23
N SER A 227 -15.25 21.66 9.47
CA SER A 227 -14.40 21.85 10.66
C SER A 227 -13.51 20.62 10.91
N ALA A 228 -12.43 20.81 11.68
CA ALA A 228 -11.55 19.70 12.07
C ALA A 228 -12.30 18.56 12.77
N GLU A 229 -13.23 18.87 13.67
CA GLU A 229 -14.05 17.88 14.37
C GLU A 229 -14.99 17.14 13.42
N GLN A 230 -15.58 17.84 12.45
CA GLN A 230 -16.47 17.21 11.48
C GLN A 230 -15.69 16.28 10.55
N HIS A 231 -14.48 16.66 10.11
CA HIS A 231 -13.61 15.74 9.37
C HIS A 231 -13.33 14.47 10.18
N ALA A 232 -12.96 14.61 11.46
CA ALA A 232 -12.72 13.48 12.34
C ALA A 232 -13.97 12.59 12.50
N GLN A 233 -15.14 13.18 12.76
CA GLN A 233 -16.41 12.45 12.88
C GLN A 233 -16.78 11.71 11.58
N ASN A 234 -16.49 12.29 10.42
CA ASN A 234 -16.81 11.66 9.14
C ASN A 234 -16.02 10.38 8.89
N ILE A 235 -14.79 10.29 9.40
CA ILE A 235 -13.90 9.13 9.21
C ILE A 235 -13.79 8.23 10.45
N ASP A 236 -14.40 8.59 11.59
CA ASP A 236 -14.33 7.79 12.81
C ASP A 236 -14.94 6.39 12.60
N PRO A 237 -14.15 5.32 12.75
CA PRO A 237 -14.63 3.95 12.55
C PRO A 237 -15.55 3.44 13.66
N ASN A 238 -15.64 4.13 14.80
CA ASN A 238 -16.53 3.77 15.92
C ASN A 238 -17.87 4.51 15.89
N GLY A 239 -18.02 5.48 14.99
CA GLY A 239 -19.25 6.24 14.81
C GLY A 239 -19.93 5.93 13.49
N ASP A 240 -20.98 6.71 13.18
CA ASP A 240 -21.70 6.65 11.91
C ASP A 240 -21.06 7.56 10.84
N GLY A 241 -19.73 7.64 10.81
CA GLY A 241 -18.98 8.43 9.84
C GLY A 241 -19.19 7.94 8.40
N HIS A 242 -19.62 8.83 7.50
CA HIS A 242 -19.88 8.44 6.11
C HIS A 242 -18.60 8.13 5.32
N THR A 243 -17.47 8.80 5.62
CA THR A 243 -16.16 8.45 5.05
C THR A 243 -15.67 7.11 5.58
N ALA A 244 -15.90 6.80 6.86
CA ALA A 244 -15.55 5.50 7.44
C ALA A 244 -16.30 4.35 6.76
N ARG A 245 -17.62 4.48 6.60
CA ARG A 245 -18.45 3.50 5.86
C ARG A 245 -18.00 3.36 4.41
N TRP A 246 -17.77 4.48 3.72
CA TRP A 246 -17.28 4.46 2.35
C TRP A 246 -15.94 3.70 2.25
N LEU A 247 -15.00 3.95 3.17
CA LEU A 247 -13.70 3.28 3.18
C LEU A 247 -13.84 1.76 3.39
N HIS A 248 -14.69 1.36 4.34
CA HIS A 248 -15.03 -0.04 4.56
C HIS A 248 -15.62 -0.69 3.29
N ASP A 249 -16.54 -0.02 2.60
CA ASP A 249 -17.21 -0.56 1.43
C ASP A 249 -16.26 -0.72 0.23
N VAL A 250 -15.39 0.27 -0.03
CA VAL A 250 -14.40 0.16 -1.11
C VAL A 250 -13.31 -0.86 -0.79
N SER A 251 -12.90 -0.97 0.48
CA SER A 251 -11.98 -2.02 0.91
C SER A 251 -12.57 -3.41 0.68
N ASN A 252 -13.82 -3.64 1.10
CA ASN A 252 -14.52 -4.91 0.86
C ASN A 252 -14.68 -5.21 -0.64
N LYS A 253 -14.94 -4.18 -1.46
CA LYS A 253 -15.04 -4.33 -2.91
C LYS A 253 -13.71 -4.79 -3.54
N ALA A 254 -12.57 -4.38 -2.96
CA ALA A 254 -11.22 -4.85 -3.31
C ALA A 254 -10.78 -6.10 -2.51
N HIS A 255 -11.70 -6.78 -1.82
CA HIS A 255 -11.41 -7.93 -0.95
C HIS A 255 -10.38 -7.67 0.16
N GLY A 256 -10.35 -6.45 0.70
CA GLY A 256 -9.36 -6.00 1.68
C GLY A 256 -8.00 -5.64 1.07
N SER A 257 -7.85 -5.69 -0.25
CA SER A 257 -6.61 -5.33 -0.97
C SER A 257 -6.55 -3.83 -1.25
N LEU A 258 -6.64 -3.03 -0.19
CA LEU A 258 -6.61 -1.57 -0.24
C LEU A 258 -5.59 -1.04 0.77
N ILE A 259 -4.73 -0.12 0.36
CA ILE A 259 -3.89 0.68 1.26
C ILE A 259 -4.27 2.16 1.17
N ILE A 260 -3.87 2.93 2.18
CA ILE A 260 -3.79 4.39 2.08
C ILE A 260 -2.34 4.80 1.82
N GLY A 261 -1.92 4.89 0.55
CA GLY A 261 -0.54 5.19 0.16
C GLY A 261 -0.06 6.58 0.47
N GLU A 262 -1.00 7.51 0.68
CA GLU A 262 -0.70 8.83 1.19
C GLU A 262 -1.82 9.39 2.07
N TRP A 263 -1.43 9.89 3.24
CA TRP A 263 -2.28 10.68 4.13
C TRP A 263 -1.44 11.53 5.07
N SER A 264 -2.02 12.55 5.70
CA SER A 264 -1.30 13.39 6.65
C SER A 264 -2.20 13.97 7.75
N GLY A 265 -1.59 14.63 8.73
CA GLY A 265 -2.31 15.40 9.75
C GLY A 265 -2.71 16.79 9.27
N ALA A 266 -2.46 17.13 8.01
CA ALA A 266 -2.79 18.44 7.46
C ALA A 266 -4.30 18.61 7.32
N LEU A 267 -4.74 19.83 7.61
CA LEU A 267 -6.10 20.31 7.36
C LEU A 267 -5.99 21.70 6.75
N ASN A 268 -7.00 22.10 6.00
CA ASN A 268 -7.08 23.46 5.52
C ASN A 268 -7.09 24.46 6.69
N PRO A 269 -6.45 25.64 6.58
CA PRO A 269 -6.53 26.69 7.61
C PRO A 269 -7.96 27.01 8.04
N ARG A 270 -8.91 27.01 7.09
CA ARG A 270 -10.32 27.29 7.34
C ARG A 270 -10.98 26.23 8.23
N SER A 271 -10.58 24.96 8.15
CA SER A 271 -11.08 23.90 9.03
C SER A 271 -10.75 24.17 10.50
N PHE A 272 -9.63 24.85 10.78
CA PHE A 272 -9.29 25.29 12.14
C PHE A 272 -10.06 26.54 12.57
N GLU A 273 -10.39 27.44 11.65
CA GLU A 273 -11.21 28.62 11.95
C GLU A 273 -12.67 28.25 12.24
N LEU A 274 -13.16 27.19 11.58
CA LEU A 274 -14.48 26.62 11.82
C LEU A 274 -14.54 25.73 13.07
N SER A 275 -13.39 25.33 13.60
CA SER A 275 -13.27 24.43 14.76
C SER A 275 -13.72 25.13 16.05
N LYS A 276 -14.47 24.41 16.88
CA LYS A 276 -14.80 24.84 18.24
C LYS A 276 -13.64 24.58 19.20
N ILE A 277 -12.79 23.59 18.88
CA ILE A 277 -11.53 23.36 19.59
C ILE A 277 -10.57 24.52 19.30
N GLN A 278 -10.24 25.27 20.35
CA GLN A 278 -9.36 26.45 20.27
C GLN A 278 -7.92 26.09 19.93
N SER A 279 -7.43 24.95 20.44
CA SER A 279 -6.09 24.47 20.15
C SER A 279 -6.05 23.78 18.79
N LYS A 280 -5.36 24.39 17.82
CA LYS A 280 -5.09 23.75 16.51
C LYS A 280 -4.42 22.39 16.64
N LEU A 281 -3.58 22.21 17.66
CA LEU A 281 -2.93 20.93 17.93
C LEU A 281 -3.95 19.87 18.36
N GLN A 282 -4.83 20.18 19.33
CA GLN A 282 -5.87 19.25 19.77
C GLN A 282 -6.85 18.89 18.65
N ALA A 283 -7.26 19.88 17.85
CA ALA A 283 -8.11 19.67 16.67
C ALA A 283 -7.45 18.72 15.66
N ARG A 284 -6.14 18.88 15.44
CA ARG A 284 -5.35 18.00 14.58
C ARG A 284 -5.17 16.61 15.18
N THR A 285 -4.94 16.48 16.49
CA THR A 285 -4.85 15.18 17.17
C THR A 285 -6.14 14.39 16.98
N LEU A 286 -7.30 15.05 17.11
CA LEU A 286 -8.60 14.42 16.88
C LEU A 286 -8.73 13.89 15.44
N TRP A 287 -8.40 14.73 14.45
CA TRP A 287 -8.41 14.35 13.04
C TRP A 287 -7.46 13.19 12.72
N SER A 288 -6.19 13.31 13.13
CA SER A 288 -5.15 12.34 12.80
C SER A 288 -5.42 10.98 13.46
N LYS A 289 -5.93 10.97 14.70
CA LYS A 289 -6.32 9.75 15.39
C LYS A 289 -7.49 9.05 14.72
N ALA A 290 -8.52 9.80 14.29
CA ALA A 290 -9.68 9.22 13.61
C ALA A 290 -9.28 8.56 12.28
N GLN A 291 -8.43 9.22 11.48
CA GLN A 291 -7.86 8.65 10.25
C GLN A 291 -7.10 7.36 10.55
N TRP A 292 -6.12 7.41 11.46
CA TRP A 292 -5.28 6.27 11.81
C TRP A 292 -6.13 5.06 12.22
N MET A 293 -7.10 5.25 13.12
CA MET A 293 -7.98 4.17 13.55
C MET A 293 -8.84 3.59 12.42
N ALA A 294 -9.27 4.42 11.46
CA ALA A 294 -10.04 3.96 10.31
C ALA A 294 -9.18 3.10 9.38
N PHE A 295 -7.93 3.52 9.16
CA PHE A 295 -6.99 2.80 8.29
C PHE A 295 -6.60 1.46 8.93
N GLU A 296 -6.24 1.44 10.21
CA GLU A 296 -6.01 0.21 10.99
C GLU A 296 -7.18 -0.78 10.92
N ARG A 297 -8.42 -0.28 10.88
CA ARG A 297 -9.61 -1.15 10.90
C ARG A 297 -9.99 -1.67 9.52
N PHE A 298 -9.84 -0.85 8.49
CA PHE A 298 -10.50 -1.10 7.20
C PHE A 298 -9.53 -1.32 6.04
N THR A 299 -8.24 -1.02 6.17
CA THR A 299 -7.26 -1.17 5.07
C THR A 299 -6.17 -2.18 5.43
N ALA A 300 -5.44 -2.64 4.42
CA ALA A 300 -4.29 -3.53 4.60
C ALA A 300 -3.02 -2.80 5.08
N GLY A 301 -3.07 -1.48 5.17
CA GLY A 301 -1.94 -0.64 5.55
C GLY A 301 -2.13 0.83 5.15
N TYR A 302 -1.17 1.65 5.54
CA TYR A 302 -1.18 3.08 5.28
C TYR A 302 0.25 3.66 5.31
N TYR A 303 0.46 4.79 4.62
CA TYR A 303 1.76 5.47 4.54
C TYR A 303 1.58 6.96 4.76
N TYR A 304 2.21 7.48 5.81
CA TYR A 304 2.11 8.90 6.16
C TYR A 304 2.97 9.74 5.21
N TRP A 305 2.35 10.71 4.54
CA TRP A 305 3.01 11.71 3.71
C TRP A 305 3.34 12.95 4.56
N THR A 306 4.57 13.16 5.01
CA THR A 306 5.79 12.36 4.79
C THR A 306 6.58 12.18 6.09
N LEU A 307 7.61 11.31 6.08
CA LEU A 307 8.49 11.12 7.24
C LEU A 307 9.08 12.44 7.71
N LYS A 308 9.68 13.20 6.79
CA LYS A 308 10.25 14.53 7.07
C LYS A 308 10.35 15.43 5.85
N LYS A 309 10.48 16.72 6.13
CA LYS A 309 10.66 17.82 5.17
C LYS A 309 11.61 18.87 5.76
N GLU A 310 12.20 19.69 4.90
CA GLU A 310 12.94 20.88 5.34
C GLU A 310 12.01 21.93 5.98
N GLY A 311 12.61 22.89 6.68
CA GLY A 311 11.90 23.99 7.34
C GLY A 311 11.55 23.71 8.80
N GLY A 312 10.73 24.59 9.39
CA GLY A 312 10.34 24.49 10.81
C GLY A 312 9.37 23.34 11.12
N PRO A 313 9.08 23.10 12.42
CA PRO A 313 8.16 22.06 12.86
C PRO A 313 6.80 22.15 12.16
N ASP A 314 6.37 21.06 11.53
CA ASP A 314 5.11 20.96 10.82
C ASP A 314 4.37 19.65 11.18
N PRO A 315 3.49 19.66 12.19
CA PRO A 315 2.73 18.46 12.57
C PRO A 315 1.66 18.06 11.54
N GLY A 316 1.49 18.83 10.46
CA GLY A 316 0.58 18.49 9.37
C GLY A 316 1.21 17.55 8.34
N TRP A 317 2.49 17.77 8.01
CA TRP A 317 3.17 17.08 6.90
C TRP A 317 4.47 16.36 7.28
N CYS A 318 4.95 16.52 8.51
CA CYS A 318 6.18 15.88 9.00
C CYS A 318 5.83 14.92 10.13
N LEU A 319 6.02 13.60 9.89
CA LEU A 319 5.68 12.57 10.88
C LEU A 319 6.47 12.74 12.19
N TYR A 320 7.77 13.09 12.11
CA TYR A 320 8.56 13.40 13.30
C TYR A 320 7.88 14.47 14.15
N THR A 321 7.50 15.59 13.54
CA THR A 321 6.84 16.68 14.27
C THR A 321 5.46 16.25 14.76
N ALA A 322 4.71 15.49 13.96
CA ALA A 322 3.39 15.02 14.35
C ALA A 322 3.45 14.16 15.62
N MET A 323 4.44 13.27 15.73
CA MET A 323 4.67 12.47 16.95
C MET A 323 5.24 13.31 18.10
N GLU A 324 6.26 14.14 17.85
CA GLU A 324 6.90 15.00 18.86
C GLU A 324 5.90 15.96 19.52
N LYS A 325 4.96 16.51 18.73
CA LYS A 325 3.92 17.42 19.24
C LYS A 325 2.68 16.68 19.74
N GLY A 326 2.57 15.37 19.56
CA GLY A 326 1.42 14.59 20.03
C GLY A 326 0.15 14.75 19.19
N SER A 327 0.26 15.11 17.91
CA SER A 327 -0.86 14.94 16.96
C SER A 327 -0.97 13.51 16.43
N MET A 328 0.14 12.76 16.46
CA MET A 328 0.18 11.32 16.26
C MET A 328 0.68 10.64 17.55
N PRO A 329 0.33 9.36 17.79
CA PRO A 329 0.89 8.59 18.91
C PRO A 329 2.42 8.50 18.82
N PRO A 330 3.12 8.28 19.94
CA PRO A 330 4.58 8.10 19.96
C PRO A 330 5.04 6.78 19.33
N SER A 331 4.13 5.88 18.99
CA SER A 331 4.40 4.66 18.23
C SER A 331 3.16 4.30 17.41
N LEU A 332 3.38 3.80 16.20
CA LEU A 332 2.36 3.23 15.33
C LEU A 332 2.22 1.72 15.52
N ASP A 333 3.01 1.10 16.40
CA ASP A 333 2.78 -0.28 16.81
C ASP A 333 1.44 -0.39 17.56
N PRO A 334 0.42 -1.07 17.00
CA PRO A 334 -0.89 -1.17 17.62
C PRO A 334 -0.84 -2.01 18.92
N LEU A 335 0.19 -2.83 19.11
CA LEU A 335 0.45 -3.57 20.35
C LEU A 335 1.17 -2.71 21.39
N GLN A 336 1.76 -1.58 21.01
CA GLN A 336 2.51 -0.67 21.89
C GLN A 336 3.61 -1.40 22.67
N GLY A 337 4.33 -2.31 22.01
CA GLY A 337 5.37 -3.14 22.60
C GLY A 337 4.87 -4.29 23.48
N ARG A 338 3.56 -4.52 23.58
CA ARG A 338 2.99 -5.68 24.28
C ARG A 338 3.37 -6.95 23.53
N ARG A 339 3.84 -7.95 24.27
CA ARG A 339 4.10 -9.29 23.72
C ARG A 339 2.85 -10.16 23.93
N PRO A 340 2.18 -10.59 22.84
CA PRO A 340 1.02 -11.44 22.96
C PRO A 340 1.39 -12.81 23.53
N ASP A 341 0.51 -13.35 24.39
CA ASP A 341 0.61 -14.72 24.88
C ASP A 341 0.10 -15.67 23.80
N LEU A 342 1.03 -16.31 23.09
CA LEU A 342 0.71 -17.23 22.00
C LEU A 342 -0.13 -18.43 22.46
N GLN A 343 0.05 -18.92 23.70
CA GLN A 343 -0.75 -20.03 24.21
C GLN A 343 -2.20 -19.59 24.47
N LYS A 344 -2.38 -18.39 25.05
CA LYS A 344 -3.70 -17.78 25.21
C LYS A 344 -4.39 -17.60 23.86
N ILE A 345 -3.70 -17.03 22.87
CA ILE A 345 -4.24 -16.82 21.51
C ILE A 345 -4.61 -18.16 20.86
N GLN A 346 -3.73 -19.16 20.96
CA GLN A 346 -4.02 -20.49 20.43
C GLN A 346 -5.27 -21.11 21.06
N GLY A 347 -5.45 -20.98 22.38
CA GLY A 347 -6.65 -21.43 23.07
C GLY A 347 -7.93 -20.73 22.60
N LEU A 348 -7.87 -19.40 22.40
CA LEU A 348 -8.98 -18.62 21.85
C LEU A 348 -9.34 -19.07 20.42
N LEU A 349 -8.33 -19.33 19.59
CA LEU A 349 -8.53 -19.82 18.21
C LEU A 349 -9.16 -21.21 18.16
N GLN A 350 -8.77 -22.12 19.06
CA GLN A 350 -9.38 -23.45 19.15
C GLN A 350 -10.85 -23.37 19.58
N GLN A 351 -11.17 -22.48 20.51
CA GLN A 351 -12.56 -22.26 20.93
C GLN A 351 -13.39 -21.68 19.79
N GLU A 352 -12.85 -20.70 19.06
CA GLU A 352 -13.54 -20.08 17.94
C GLU A 352 -13.76 -21.07 16.78
N LEU A 353 -12.77 -21.90 16.45
CA LEU A 353 -12.90 -22.95 15.44
C LEU A 353 -14.10 -23.86 15.74
N LYS A 354 -14.21 -24.34 16.99
CA LYS A 354 -15.32 -25.21 17.38
C LYS A 354 -16.67 -24.53 17.13
N ASN A 355 -16.83 -23.29 17.60
CA ASN A 355 -18.07 -22.54 17.46
C ASN A 355 -18.40 -22.24 15.99
N SER A 356 -17.41 -21.80 15.22
CA SER A 356 -17.60 -21.38 13.83
C SER A 356 -17.81 -22.57 12.90
N TYR A 357 -17.16 -23.70 13.15
CA TYR A 357 -17.35 -24.95 12.42
C TYR A 357 -18.75 -25.53 12.62
N GLU A 358 -19.22 -25.62 13.88
CA GLU A 358 -20.58 -26.09 14.19
C GLU A 358 -21.64 -25.21 13.51
N GLY A 359 -21.48 -23.88 13.59
CA GLY A 359 -22.36 -22.92 12.92
C GLY A 359 -22.33 -23.02 11.39
N HIS A 360 -21.15 -23.20 10.80
CA HIS A 360 -20.97 -23.40 9.36
C HIS A 360 -21.71 -24.65 8.87
N CYS A 361 -21.46 -25.80 9.51
CA CYS A 361 -22.08 -27.06 9.13
C CYS A 361 -23.61 -26.96 9.22
N HIS A 362 -24.12 -26.47 10.36
CA HIS A 362 -25.56 -26.34 10.58
C HIS A 362 -26.24 -25.44 9.54
N TYR A 363 -25.64 -24.29 9.23
CA TYR A 363 -26.17 -23.37 8.23
C TYR A 363 -26.23 -24.05 6.86
N TRP A 364 -25.13 -24.59 6.34
CA TRP A 364 -25.07 -25.11 4.98
C TRP A 364 -25.87 -26.39 4.79
N ASP A 365 -25.86 -27.30 5.77
CA ASP A 365 -26.68 -28.52 5.74
C ASP A 365 -28.18 -28.20 5.73
N SER A 366 -28.59 -27.04 6.28
CA SER A 366 -29.98 -26.56 6.23
C SER A 366 -30.39 -25.94 4.87
N GLN A 367 -29.44 -25.48 4.06
CA GLN A 367 -29.72 -24.76 2.80
C GLN A 367 -30.07 -25.69 1.62
N VAL A 368 -29.61 -26.94 1.63
CA VAL A 368 -29.83 -27.89 0.53
C VAL A 368 -30.14 -29.27 1.07
N GLY A 369 -31.38 -29.72 0.84
CA GLY A 369 -31.82 -31.07 1.21
C GLY A 369 -31.03 -32.15 0.48
N GLY A 370 -29.96 -32.66 1.11
CA GLY A 370 -29.25 -33.87 0.69
C GLY A 370 -27.89 -33.70 0.00
N SER A 371 -27.30 -32.50 -0.04
CA SER A 371 -25.90 -32.35 -0.50
C SER A 371 -24.90 -32.74 0.60
N LYS A 372 -23.95 -33.61 0.29
CA LYS A 372 -22.79 -33.89 1.16
C LYS A 372 -21.72 -32.83 0.92
N PHE A 373 -21.71 -31.80 1.74
CA PHE A 373 -20.63 -30.80 1.79
C PHE A 373 -19.31 -31.43 2.25
N GLU A 374 -18.21 -30.73 2.02
CA GLU A 374 -16.86 -31.21 2.36
C GLU A 374 -16.32 -30.46 3.60
N HIS A 375 -17.15 -30.31 4.65
CA HIS A 375 -16.92 -29.39 5.78
C HIS A 375 -15.53 -29.48 6.42
N TRP A 376 -14.86 -30.63 6.33
CA TRP A 376 -13.45 -30.82 6.72
C TRP A 376 -12.51 -29.80 6.05
N ARG A 377 -12.86 -29.26 4.87
CA ARG A 377 -12.13 -28.18 4.19
C ARG A 377 -12.21 -26.88 4.97
N TYR A 378 -13.38 -26.54 5.52
CA TYR A 378 -13.52 -25.37 6.39
C TYR A 378 -12.62 -25.48 7.61
N GLU A 379 -12.68 -26.62 8.31
CA GLU A 379 -11.83 -26.88 9.49
C GLU A 379 -10.35 -26.72 9.12
N ARG A 380 -9.91 -27.36 8.04
CA ARG A 380 -8.52 -27.29 7.56
C ARG A 380 -8.10 -25.86 7.16
N GLY A 381 -8.98 -25.10 6.52
CA GLY A 381 -8.73 -23.71 6.16
C GLY A 381 -8.53 -22.84 7.40
N PHE A 382 -9.39 -22.99 8.40
CA PHE A 382 -9.29 -22.26 9.66
C PHE A 382 -8.01 -22.61 10.42
N GLU A 383 -7.70 -23.91 10.56
CA GLU A 383 -6.49 -24.36 11.25
C GLU A 383 -5.22 -23.81 10.59
N LEU A 384 -5.18 -23.76 9.25
CA LEU A 384 -4.05 -23.18 8.54
C LEU A 384 -3.93 -21.67 8.77
N ALA A 385 -5.05 -20.94 8.74
CA ALA A 385 -5.05 -19.51 9.04
C ALA A 385 -4.60 -19.23 10.49
N ALA A 386 -5.05 -20.04 11.45
CA ALA A 386 -4.60 -19.96 12.84
C ALA A 386 -3.09 -20.20 12.98
N LYS A 387 -2.56 -21.21 12.28
CA LYS A 387 -1.12 -21.50 12.23
C LYS A 387 -0.33 -20.35 11.61
N ASP A 388 -0.76 -19.85 10.46
CA ASP A 388 -0.13 -18.71 9.79
C ASP A 388 -0.13 -17.49 10.71
N ALA A 389 -1.26 -17.18 11.35
CA ALA A 389 -1.36 -16.03 12.25
C ALA A 389 -0.42 -16.14 13.44
N LEU A 390 -0.33 -17.30 14.09
CA LEU A 390 0.61 -17.53 15.19
C LEU A 390 2.07 -17.34 14.75
N GLN A 391 2.43 -17.73 13.53
CA GLN A 391 3.78 -17.51 12.97
C GLN A 391 4.08 -16.03 12.73
N PHE A 392 3.13 -15.29 12.18
CA PHE A 392 3.25 -13.84 11.99
C PHE A 392 3.41 -13.14 13.36
N ILE A 393 2.53 -13.46 14.31
CA ILE A 393 2.54 -12.88 15.66
C ILE A 393 3.86 -13.18 16.38
N GLN A 394 4.36 -14.40 16.27
CA GLN A 394 5.67 -14.78 16.82
C GLN A 394 6.83 -13.96 16.22
N SER A 395 6.68 -13.54 14.96
CA SER A 395 7.65 -12.69 14.25
C SER A 395 7.44 -11.20 14.49
N GLY A 396 6.49 -10.80 15.36
CA GLY A 396 6.17 -9.40 15.64
C GLY A 396 5.36 -8.74 14.53
N SER A 397 4.55 -9.50 13.80
CA SER A 397 3.70 -9.01 12.71
C SER A 397 2.30 -9.63 12.79
N GLU A 398 1.41 -9.19 11.92
CA GLU A 398 0.10 -9.81 11.72
C GLU A 398 -0.13 -10.11 10.24
N ILE A 399 -1.13 -10.93 9.92
CA ILE A 399 -1.47 -11.23 8.54
C ILE A 399 -2.05 -9.97 7.88
N GLY A 400 -1.26 -9.33 7.01
CA GLY A 400 -1.75 -8.37 6.02
C GLY A 400 -2.32 -9.07 4.79
N LEU A 401 -3.11 -8.36 3.98
CA LEU A 401 -3.66 -8.84 2.69
C LEU A 401 -4.26 -10.26 2.79
N SER A 402 -5.07 -10.50 3.82
CA SER A 402 -5.53 -11.83 4.22
C SER A 402 -6.25 -12.59 3.11
N HIS A 403 -6.94 -11.89 2.20
CA HIS A 403 -7.56 -12.50 1.03
C HIS A 403 -6.52 -13.05 0.04
N ASN A 404 -5.49 -12.29 -0.32
CA ASN A 404 -4.44 -12.76 -1.24
C ASN A 404 -3.73 -13.99 -0.66
N LEU A 405 -3.44 -13.97 0.65
CA LEU A 405 -2.87 -15.14 1.32
C LEU A 405 -3.85 -16.33 1.31
N SER A 406 -5.15 -16.09 1.51
CA SER A 406 -6.17 -17.14 1.41
C SER A 406 -6.21 -17.79 0.02
N LEU A 407 -6.07 -17.00 -1.05
CA LEU A 407 -6.04 -17.51 -2.43
C LEU A 407 -4.80 -18.37 -2.67
N LEU A 408 -3.65 -17.95 -2.13
CA LEU A 408 -2.41 -18.73 -2.19
C LEU A 408 -2.54 -20.07 -1.45
N ARG A 409 -3.11 -20.04 -0.24
CA ARG A 409 -3.35 -21.25 0.54
C ARG A 409 -4.38 -22.18 -0.11
N LEU A 410 -5.43 -21.62 -0.69
CA LEU A 410 -6.44 -22.36 -1.43
C LEU A 410 -5.83 -23.08 -2.64
N ALA A 411 -5.00 -22.39 -3.43
CA ALA A 411 -4.34 -22.98 -4.59
C ALA A 411 -3.38 -24.13 -4.20
N ALA A 412 -2.72 -24.04 -3.04
CA ALA A 412 -1.91 -25.13 -2.50
C ALA A 412 -2.77 -26.30 -2.03
N HIS A 413 -3.89 -26.02 -1.35
CA HIS A 413 -4.84 -27.02 -0.88
C HIS A 413 -5.50 -27.80 -2.03
N GLU A 414 -5.89 -27.13 -3.10
CA GLU A 414 -6.43 -27.75 -4.31
C GLU A 414 -5.41 -28.71 -4.95
N LYS A 415 -4.14 -28.30 -5.05
CA LYS A 415 -3.07 -29.15 -5.58
C LYS A 415 -2.85 -30.41 -4.74
N GLU A 416 -3.01 -30.32 -3.42
CA GLU A 416 -2.82 -31.45 -2.50
C GLU A 416 -4.01 -32.41 -2.49
N THR A 417 -5.23 -31.89 -2.56
CA THR A 417 -6.47 -32.67 -2.31
C THR A 417 -7.28 -32.95 -3.57
N GLY A 418 -6.90 -32.40 -4.71
CA GLY A 418 -7.65 -32.42 -5.95
C GLY A 418 -8.74 -31.35 -6.02
N GLY A 419 -9.18 -31.05 -7.24
CA GLY A 419 -10.25 -30.09 -7.50
C GLY A 419 -11.60 -30.56 -6.93
N SER A 420 -12.38 -29.63 -6.40
CA SER A 420 -13.73 -29.88 -5.90
C SER A 420 -14.61 -28.64 -6.06
N LYS A 421 -15.91 -28.83 -6.30
CA LYS A 421 -16.89 -27.72 -6.27
C LYS A 421 -17.08 -27.12 -4.87
N TYR A 422 -16.55 -27.76 -3.83
CA TYR A 422 -16.60 -27.33 -2.44
C TYR A 422 -15.30 -26.67 -1.95
N LEU A 423 -14.36 -26.33 -2.85
CA LEU A 423 -13.13 -25.61 -2.50
C LEU A 423 -13.38 -24.28 -1.75
N TRP A 424 -14.52 -23.65 -1.98
CA TRP A 424 -14.94 -22.43 -1.29
C TRP A 424 -15.05 -22.60 0.23
N GLU A 425 -15.30 -23.82 0.73
CA GLU A 425 -15.37 -24.07 2.18
C GLU A 425 -14.01 -23.86 2.85
N PHE A 426 -12.91 -24.23 2.17
CA PHE A 426 -11.56 -23.96 2.64
C PHE A 426 -11.30 -22.46 2.76
N GLU A 427 -11.63 -21.69 1.71
CA GLU A 427 -11.43 -20.25 1.70
C GLU A 427 -12.28 -19.57 2.80
N HIS A 428 -13.51 -20.03 3.00
CA HIS A 428 -14.38 -19.56 4.06
C HIS A 428 -13.79 -19.84 5.46
N GLY A 429 -13.29 -21.05 5.69
CA GLY A 429 -12.60 -21.42 6.93
C GLY A 429 -11.35 -20.58 7.17
N TYR A 430 -10.53 -20.37 6.13
CA TYR A 430 -9.32 -19.57 6.22
C TYR A 430 -9.61 -18.12 6.60
N LYS A 431 -10.60 -17.48 5.94
CA LYS A 431 -11.03 -16.12 6.26
C LYS A 431 -11.56 -16.00 7.69
N ALA A 432 -12.33 -17.00 8.14
CA ALA A 432 -12.83 -17.04 9.52
C ALA A 432 -11.68 -17.14 10.54
N GLY A 433 -10.70 -18.01 10.30
CA GLY A 433 -9.53 -18.17 11.16
C GLY A 433 -8.63 -16.94 11.21
N ALA A 434 -8.40 -16.29 10.07
CA ALA A 434 -7.62 -15.04 10.01
C ALA A 434 -8.32 -13.90 10.78
N ALA A 435 -9.63 -13.75 10.62
CA ALA A 435 -10.41 -12.76 11.35
C ALA A 435 -10.46 -13.06 12.87
N ALA A 436 -10.54 -14.34 13.25
CA ALA A 436 -10.47 -14.77 14.65
C ALA A 436 -9.12 -14.43 15.28
N ALA A 437 -8.02 -14.64 14.55
CA ALA A 437 -6.68 -14.33 15.03
C ALA A 437 -6.47 -12.82 15.25
N ALA A 438 -6.95 -11.99 14.33
CA ALA A 438 -6.94 -10.54 14.50
C ALA A 438 -7.70 -10.11 15.76
N ARG A 439 -8.92 -10.65 15.99
CA ARG A 439 -9.67 -10.38 17.23
C ARG A 439 -8.92 -10.84 18.48
N ALA A 440 -8.33 -12.02 18.46
CA ALA A 440 -7.60 -12.58 19.60
C ALA A 440 -6.32 -11.81 19.94
N LEU A 441 -5.65 -11.23 18.93
CA LEU A 441 -4.45 -10.42 19.10
C LEU A 441 -4.73 -9.11 19.86
N TYR A 442 -5.91 -8.51 19.63
CA TYR A 442 -6.31 -7.22 20.21
C TYR A 442 -7.27 -7.32 21.41
N ALA A 443 -7.59 -8.54 21.88
CA ALA A 443 -8.42 -8.81 23.05
C ALA A 443 -7.63 -8.83 24.37
#